data_AF-A0AAI9ZHX7-F1
#
_entry.id   AF-A0AAI9ZHX7-F1
#
_cell.length_a   1.000
_cell.length_b   1.000
_cell.length_c   1.000
_cell.angle_alpha   90.00
_cell.angle_beta   90.00
_cell.angle_gamma   90.00
#
_symmetry.space_group_name_H-M   'P 1'
#
loop_
_entity.id
_entity.type
_entity.pdbx_description
1 polymer ?
#
loop_
_entity_poly.entity_id
_entity_poly.type
_entity_poly.pdbx_seq_one_letter_code
_entity_poly.pdbx_strand_id
1 'polypeptide(L)'
;MRSPSLIPILLAAPSALASPSPCTTATIQCPLIFEGRVPATATPQDFDTSLGGGWNPYNPDYVKGANLSWSDIILLPGPGPGPVSTRSGTRFSRFDAAEKKRPLEVTLSDASIFMNQQGFRRAGLLFAGDTNEGSPAAEGVRTVHFSVRMDLERPLNLTHEYLNVWHETAAYDANQFNFQTGTIIGQSDLPKDAFKLLDRNNKLLWSTPIAMDGSWQNFALTLDFLNNTIQIWFSAGGNPLAKQGGVISIDLTGEGQYQIGILKKPTGTDDVVNSGYQSSHLNEGLMYGGIFIEDSAGGCVSI
;
A
#
# COMPACT_ATOMS: atom_id res chain seq x y z
N MET A 1 -38.61 37.10 -43.77
CA MET A 1 -37.82 35.96 -43.25
C MET A 1 -37.06 36.44 -42.02
N ARG A 2 -37.49 36.06 -40.81
CA ARG A 2 -36.81 36.35 -39.55
C ARG A 2 -36.62 35.01 -38.84
N SER A 3 -35.36 34.59 -38.68
CA SER A 3 -35.01 33.40 -37.90
C SER A 3 -35.20 33.68 -36.41
N PRO A 4 -35.75 32.74 -35.62
CA PRO A 4 -35.75 32.85 -34.18
C PRO A 4 -34.42 32.31 -33.62
N SER A 5 -33.77 33.10 -32.78
CA SER A 5 -32.63 32.67 -31.96
C SER A 5 -33.13 31.79 -30.81
N LEU A 6 -32.61 30.56 -30.73
CA LEU A 6 -32.78 29.67 -29.58
C LEU A 6 -31.66 29.95 -28.57
N ILE A 7 -32.02 30.34 -27.36
CA ILE A 7 -31.12 30.45 -26.20
C ILE A 7 -31.06 29.07 -25.52
N PRO A 8 -29.87 28.47 -25.30
CA PRO A 8 -29.79 27.22 -24.56
C PRO A 8 -29.89 27.51 -23.06
N ILE A 9 -30.88 26.90 -22.40
CA ILE A 9 -30.98 26.89 -20.94
C ILE A 9 -30.03 25.79 -20.43
N LEU A 10 -28.93 26.19 -19.80
CA LEU A 10 -28.04 25.29 -19.08
C LEU A 10 -28.71 24.90 -17.74
N LEU A 11 -29.22 23.68 -17.65
CA LEU A 11 -29.68 23.12 -16.37
C LEU A 11 -28.44 22.75 -15.53
N ALA A 12 -28.16 23.55 -14.51
CA ALA A 12 -27.18 23.21 -13.48
C ALA A 12 -27.73 22.04 -12.64
N ALA A 13 -27.11 20.87 -12.74
CA ALA A 13 -27.38 19.76 -11.86
C ALA A 13 -26.88 20.12 -10.44
N PRO A 14 -27.71 19.99 -9.39
CA PRO A 14 -27.27 20.23 -8.04
C PRO A 14 -26.23 19.16 -7.65
N SER A 15 -25.02 19.60 -7.33
CA SER A 15 -24.02 18.77 -6.66
C SER A 15 -24.56 18.36 -5.30
N ALA A 16 -25.13 17.15 -5.22
CA ALA A 16 -25.49 16.55 -3.95
C ALA A 16 -24.21 16.33 -3.15
N LEU A 17 -24.00 17.14 -2.11
CA LEU A 17 -22.97 16.89 -1.11
C LEU A 17 -23.31 15.56 -0.44
N ALA A 18 -22.56 14.50 -0.77
CA ALA A 18 -22.70 13.21 -0.13
C ALA A 18 -22.39 13.40 1.36
N SER A 19 -23.37 13.11 2.22
CA SER A 19 -23.13 13.05 3.66
C SER A 19 -22.07 11.96 3.92
N PRO A 20 -21.14 12.16 4.88
CA PRO A 20 -20.16 11.14 5.21
C PRO A 20 -20.90 9.91 5.72
N SER A 21 -20.93 8.84 4.92
CA SER A 21 -21.47 7.56 5.34
C SER A 21 -20.70 7.10 6.58
N PRO A 22 -21.38 6.61 7.63
CA PRO A 22 -20.71 5.98 8.76
C PRO A 22 -19.82 4.85 8.22
N CYS A 23 -18.57 4.81 8.67
CA CYS A 23 -17.61 3.80 8.25
C CYS A 23 -18.16 2.41 8.61
N THR A 24 -18.65 1.66 7.62
CA THR A 24 -19.10 0.29 7.81
C THR A 24 -17.88 -0.55 8.15
N THR A 25 -17.72 -0.90 9.42
CA THR A 25 -16.60 -1.71 9.89
C THR A 25 -16.66 -3.11 9.29
N ALA A 26 -15.55 -3.60 8.73
CA ALA A 26 -15.48 -4.97 8.24
C ALA A 26 -14.86 -5.90 9.29
N THR A 27 -15.32 -7.15 9.30
CA THR A 27 -14.73 -8.24 10.08
C THR A 27 -14.06 -9.22 9.13
N ILE A 28 -12.91 -9.76 9.52
CA ILE A 28 -12.25 -10.82 8.76
C ILE A 28 -13.06 -12.10 8.89
N GLN A 29 -13.37 -12.74 7.76
CA GLN A 29 -14.25 -13.93 7.70
C GLN A 29 -13.47 -15.20 7.37
N CYS A 30 -12.27 -15.07 6.82
CA CYS A 30 -11.44 -16.19 6.36
C CYS A 30 -10.33 -16.50 7.37
N PRO A 31 -9.79 -17.73 7.37
CA PRO A 31 -8.64 -18.07 8.20
C PRO A 31 -7.44 -17.17 7.89
N LEU A 32 -6.84 -16.59 8.92
CA LEU A 32 -5.66 -15.74 8.77
C LEU A 32 -4.40 -16.59 8.59
N ILE A 33 -3.61 -16.22 7.59
CA ILE A 33 -2.22 -16.68 7.39
C ILE A 33 -1.26 -15.68 8.03
N PHE A 34 -1.54 -14.38 7.90
CA PHE A 34 -0.73 -13.30 8.46
C PHE A 34 -1.60 -12.20 9.05
N GLU A 35 -1.29 -11.74 10.26
CA GLU A 35 -1.96 -10.64 10.94
C GLU A 35 -0.99 -9.47 11.12
N GLY A 36 -1.08 -8.49 10.22
CA GLY A 36 -0.23 -7.29 10.22
C GLY A 36 -0.85 -6.08 10.92
N ARG A 37 -2.12 -6.13 11.34
CA ARG A 37 -2.79 -4.94 11.87
C ARG A 37 -2.26 -4.58 13.24
N VAL A 38 -1.85 -3.32 13.36
CA VAL A 38 -1.17 -2.79 14.54
C VAL A 38 -2.16 -2.61 15.71
N PRO A 39 -1.88 -3.17 16.91
CA PRO A 39 -2.69 -2.95 18.10
C PRO A 39 -2.77 -1.46 18.49
N ALA A 40 -3.89 -1.03 19.08
CA ALA A 40 -4.04 0.34 19.59
C ALA A 40 -2.93 0.74 20.59
N THR A 41 -2.42 -0.23 21.37
CA THR A 41 -1.40 -0.03 22.40
C THR A 41 0.03 -0.02 21.86
N ALA A 42 0.21 -0.29 20.57
CA ALA A 42 1.54 -0.36 19.96
C ALA A 42 2.30 0.97 20.10
N THR A 43 3.60 0.84 20.27
CA THR A 43 4.56 1.95 20.21
C THR A 43 5.49 1.77 19.00
N PRO A 44 6.10 2.85 18.46
CA PRO A 44 7.09 2.71 17.40
C PRO A 44 8.24 1.77 17.77
N GLN A 45 8.65 1.74 19.05
CA GLN A 45 9.72 0.89 19.56
C GLN A 45 9.41 -0.61 19.46
N ASP A 46 8.13 -1.00 19.41
CA ASP A 46 7.74 -2.39 19.23
C ASP A 46 8.26 -2.96 17.90
N PHE A 47 8.48 -2.11 16.89
CA PHE A 47 8.99 -2.52 15.57
C PHE A 47 10.50 -2.75 15.54
N ASP A 48 11.24 -2.32 16.57
CA ASP A 48 12.70 -2.43 16.62
C ASP A 48 13.18 -3.82 17.05
N THR A 49 12.26 -4.70 17.47
CA THR A 49 12.58 -6.05 17.93
C THR A 49 11.57 -7.07 17.42
N SER A 50 12.04 -8.30 17.23
CA SER A 50 11.18 -9.44 16.92
C SER A 50 10.19 -9.66 18.07
N LEU A 51 8.90 -9.76 17.76
CA LEU A 51 7.82 -9.85 18.75
C LEU A 51 7.80 -8.69 19.76
N GLY A 52 8.33 -7.51 19.39
CA GLY A 52 8.23 -6.30 20.22
C GLY A 52 6.78 -5.98 20.59
N GLY A 53 6.59 -5.52 21.83
CA GLY A 53 5.27 -5.36 22.44
C GLY A 53 4.48 -6.68 22.62
N GLY A 54 5.08 -7.83 22.34
CA GLY A 54 4.41 -9.14 22.33
C GLY A 54 3.58 -9.41 21.06
N TRP A 55 3.70 -8.57 20.03
CA TRP A 55 2.81 -8.63 18.86
C TRP A 55 3.49 -8.39 17.51
N ASN A 56 4.61 -7.68 17.44
CA ASN A 56 5.20 -7.21 16.17
C ASN A 56 5.39 -8.37 15.16
N PRO A 57 4.65 -8.38 14.04
CA PRO A 57 4.71 -9.43 13.03
C PRO A 57 5.68 -9.07 11.88
N TYR A 58 6.57 -8.09 12.06
CA TYR A 58 7.48 -7.62 11.02
C TYR A 58 8.94 -7.88 11.38
N ASN A 59 9.77 -8.09 10.37
CA ASN A 59 11.21 -8.23 10.56
C ASN A 59 11.84 -6.88 11.00
N PRO A 60 12.57 -6.83 12.12
CA PRO A 60 13.13 -5.58 12.63
C PRO A 60 14.45 -5.15 11.97
N ASP A 61 15.13 -6.06 11.26
CA ASP A 61 16.54 -5.92 10.90
C ASP A 61 16.73 -5.41 9.46
N TYR A 62 15.88 -5.84 8.54
CA TYR A 62 16.10 -5.66 7.10
C TYR A 62 15.27 -4.54 6.46
N VAL A 63 15.68 -4.18 5.24
CA VAL A 63 14.93 -3.31 4.31
C VAL A 63 14.69 -1.87 4.84
N LYS A 64 15.70 -1.31 5.50
CA LYS A 64 15.72 0.10 5.93
C LYS A 64 17.14 0.67 5.95
N GLY A 65 17.27 1.97 6.16
CA GLY A 65 18.56 2.61 6.34
C GLY A 65 19.40 1.92 7.43
N ALA A 66 20.68 1.65 7.16
CA ALA A 66 21.54 0.89 8.09
C ALA A 66 21.70 1.57 9.47
N ASN A 67 21.55 2.90 9.52
CA ASN A 67 21.66 3.70 10.73
C ASN A 67 20.29 4.10 11.32
N LEU A 68 19.19 3.54 10.80
CA LEU A 68 17.84 3.84 11.26
C LEU A 68 17.27 2.63 12.02
N SER A 69 16.59 2.90 13.13
CA SER A 69 15.65 1.97 13.74
C SER A 69 14.29 2.07 13.04
N TRP A 70 13.41 1.09 13.23
CA TRP A 70 12.04 1.22 12.74
C TRP A 70 11.29 2.30 13.51
N SER A 71 11.61 2.54 14.77
CA SER A 71 11.00 3.64 15.54
C SER A 71 11.39 5.04 15.04
N ASP A 72 12.46 5.18 14.26
CA ASP A 72 12.79 6.42 13.51
C ASP A 72 11.92 6.61 12.25
N ILE A 73 11.37 5.52 11.72
CA ILE A 73 10.70 5.45 10.41
C ILE A 73 9.18 5.40 10.55
N ILE A 74 8.69 4.64 11.54
CA ILE A 74 7.28 4.38 11.76
C ILE A 74 6.67 5.48 12.62
N LEU A 75 5.63 6.10 12.10
CA LEU A 75 4.69 6.86 12.90
C LEU A 75 3.42 6.05 13.10
N LEU A 76 2.79 6.22 14.25
CA LEU A 76 1.50 5.61 14.54
C LEU A 76 0.47 6.74 14.67
N PRO A 77 -0.25 7.11 13.59
CA PRO A 77 -1.28 8.14 13.65
C PRO A 77 -2.45 7.73 14.58
N GLY A 78 -3.16 8.72 15.13
CA GLY A 78 -4.32 8.51 16.02
C GLY A 78 -3.99 8.50 17.53
N PRO A 79 -5.00 8.24 18.40
CA PRO A 79 -4.89 8.35 19.85
C PRO A 79 -4.16 7.13 20.45
N GLY A 80 -2.85 7.05 20.22
CA GLY A 80 -1.96 6.21 21.03
C GLY A 80 -1.38 6.98 22.22
N PRO A 81 -0.54 6.35 23.06
CA PRO A 81 0.14 7.01 24.18
C PRO A 81 1.21 8.06 23.77
N GLY A 82 1.30 8.43 22.48
CA GLY A 82 2.22 9.44 21.95
C GLY A 82 1.53 10.76 21.58
N PRO A 83 2.28 11.79 21.13
CA PRO A 83 1.72 13.07 20.75
C PRO A 83 0.67 12.89 19.64
N VAL A 84 -0.56 13.30 19.96
CA VAL A 84 -1.75 13.13 19.12
C VAL A 84 -1.64 14.00 17.88
N SER A 85 -1.58 13.38 16.70
CA SER A 85 -1.90 14.06 15.45
C SER A 85 -3.42 14.24 15.37
N THR A 86 -3.88 15.47 15.62
CA THR A 86 -5.29 15.89 15.64
C THR A 86 -5.83 16.10 14.22
N ARG A 87 -5.80 15.07 13.36
CA ARG A 87 -6.20 15.22 11.94
C ARG A 87 -7.61 14.68 11.66
N SER A 88 -8.37 15.46 10.89
CA SER A 88 -9.75 15.21 10.46
C SER A 88 -9.82 14.10 9.40
N GLY A 89 -10.79 13.20 9.52
CA GLY A 89 -11.02 12.01 8.65
C GLY A 89 -11.19 10.73 9.45
N THR A 90 -11.71 9.65 8.83
CA THR A 90 -11.80 8.34 9.48
C THR A 90 -10.41 7.88 9.90
N ARG A 91 -10.19 7.78 11.21
CA ARG A 91 -8.88 7.44 11.81
C ARG A 91 -8.41 6.03 11.47
N PHE A 92 -9.33 5.16 11.05
CA PHE A 92 -9.10 3.75 10.85
C PHE A 92 -9.44 3.37 9.41
N SER A 93 -8.67 2.44 8.84
CA SER A 93 -9.07 1.79 7.60
C SER A 93 -10.27 0.86 7.86
N ARG A 94 -10.87 0.36 6.77
CA ARG A 94 -12.06 -0.50 6.82
C ARG A 94 -11.92 -1.71 7.74
N PHE A 95 -10.76 -2.37 7.69
CA PHE A 95 -10.49 -3.62 8.44
C PHE A 95 -9.80 -3.41 9.79
N ASP A 96 -9.55 -2.16 10.18
CA ASP A 96 -8.97 -1.84 11.50
C ASP A 96 -10.04 -1.48 12.53
N ALA A 97 -11.14 -0.88 12.07
CA ALA A 97 -12.11 -0.22 12.93
C ALA A 97 -12.83 -1.17 13.91
N ALA A 98 -13.20 -2.38 13.47
CA ALA A 98 -13.92 -3.35 14.31
C ALA A 98 -13.06 -3.86 15.49
N GLU A 99 -11.79 -4.16 15.21
CA GLU A 99 -10.84 -4.78 16.14
C GLU A 99 -10.03 -3.74 16.94
N LYS A 100 -10.39 -2.45 16.83
CA LYS A 100 -9.67 -1.33 17.44
C LYS A 100 -8.18 -1.36 17.11
N LYS A 101 -7.84 -1.76 15.89
CA LYS A 101 -6.49 -1.64 15.35
C LYS A 101 -6.23 -0.20 14.97
N ARG A 102 -4.97 0.16 14.77
CA ARG A 102 -4.57 1.51 14.37
C ARG A 102 -3.75 1.46 13.08
N PRO A 103 -3.78 2.52 12.26
CA PRO A 103 -2.88 2.64 11.13
C PRO A 103 -1.43 2.81 11.58
N LEU A 104 -0.51 2.48 10.67
CA LEU A 104 0.89 2.86 10.73
C LEU A 104 1.20 3.76 9.54
N GLU A 105 2.21 4.62 9.67
CA GLU A 105 2.75 5.42 8.57
C GLU A 105 4.21 5.05 8.41
N VAL A 106 4.60 4.69 7.19
CA VAL A 106 6.01 4.51 6.83
C VAL A 106 6.51 5.83 6.28
N THR A 107 7.60 6.35 6.82
CA THR A 107 8.20 7.61 6.36
C THR A 107 9.53 7.36 5.66
N LEU A 108 9.88 8.26 4.74
CA LEU A 108 11.19 8.34 4.13
C LEU A 108 11.86 9.66 4.52
N SER A 109 13.17 9.58 4.70
CA SER A 109 14.05 10.73 4.87
C SER A 109 15.29 10.59 3.99
N ASP A 110 16.17 11.60 4.02
CA ASP A 110 17.46 11.54 3.33
C ASP A 110 18.32 10.34 3.80
N ALA A 111 18.11 9.86 5.04
CA ALA A 111 18.83 8.73 5.63
C ALA A 111 18.27 7.35 5.25
N SER A 112 17.15 7.27 4.53
CA SER A 112 16.49 6.01 4.16
C SER A 112 17.24 5.25 3.03
N ILE A 113 18.55 5.04 3.17
CA ILE A 113 19.40 4.39 2.17
C ILE A 113 19.70 2.96 2.62
N PHE A 114 19.11 1.98 1.95
CA PHE A 114 19.34 0.57 2.25
C PHE A 114 20.68 0.10 1.66
N MET A 115 21.54 -0.42 2.52
CA MET A 115 22.92 -0.80 2.16
C MET A 115 23.63 0.36 1.43
N ASN A 116 24.15 0.12 0.22
CA ASN A 116 24.82 1.11 -0.61
C ASN A 116 23.97 1.58 -1.81
N GLN A 117 22.66 1.33 -1.80
CA GLN A 117 21.76 1.67 -2.91
C GLN A 117 21.40 3.16 -2.90
N GLN A 118 22.36 4.02 -3.27
CA GLN A 118 22.25 5.48 -3.16
C GLN A 118 21.13 6.09 -4.02
N GLY A 119 20.74 5.42 -5.11
CA GLY A 119 19.66 5.85 -5.97
C GLY A 119 18.30 5.75 -5.28
N PHE A 120 18.11 4.80 -4.37
CA PHE A 120 16.83 4.57 -3.70
C PHE A 120 16.69 5.32 -2.38
N ARG A 121 15.43 5.53 -2.00
CA ARG A 121 15.04 5.72 -0.59
C ARG A 121 14.06 4.60 -0.23
N ARG A 122 14.43 3.74 0.72
CA ARG A 122 13.74 2.47 0.99
C ARG A 122 13.48 2.28 2.48
N ALA A 123 12.23 1.95 2.80
CA ALA A 123 11.78 1.41 4.07
C ALA A 123 10.62 0.45 3.79
N GLY A 124 10.84 -0.86 3.88
CA GLY A 124 9.83 -1.90 3.62
C GLY A 124 9.67 -2.84 4.80
N LEU A 125 8.49 -2.88 5.42
CA LEU A 125 8.18 -3.85 6.46
C LEU A 125 8.03 -5.23 5.80
N LEU A 126 9.01 -6.10 6.05
CA LEU A 126 9.00 -7.49 5.62
C LEU A 126 8.16 -8.31 6.61
N PHE A 127 7.27 -9.16 6.10
CA PHE A 127 6.37 -9.96 6.93
C PHE A 127 7.15 -11.06 7.66
N ALA A 128 7.11 -11.08 9.00
CA ALA A 128 7.76 -12.12 9.77
C ALA A 128 6.96 -13.43 9.66
N GLY A 129 7.66 -14.54 9.43
CA GLY A 129 7.03 -15.86 9.22
C GLY A 129 6.63 -16.14 7.76
N ASP A 130 6.71 -15.15 6.89
CA ASP A 130 6.68 -15.30 5.43
C ASP A 130 8.08 -15.68 4.95
N THR A 131 8.44 -16.97 5.03
CA THR A 131 9.79 -17.44 4.71
C THR A 131 10.08 -17.30 3.23
N ASN A 132 11.30 -16.89 2.89
CA ASN A 132 11.71 -16.67 1.50
C ASN A 132 11.44 -17.86 0.57
N GLU A 133 11.56 -19.08 1.10
CA GLU A 133 11.17 -20.34 0.44
C GLU A 133 10.12 -21.04 1.31
N GLY A 134 9.15 -21.71 0.69
CA GLY A 134 8.10 -22.47 1.38
C GLY A 134 7.11 -21.63 2.19
N SER A 135 6.91 -20.35 1.84
CA SER A 135 5.98 -19.49 2.57
C SER A 135 4.53 -19.97 2.48
N PRO A 136 3.80 -20.06 3.61
CA PRO A 136 2.37 -20.32 3.60
C PRO A 136 1.56 -19.17 2.96
N ALA A 137 2.16 -17.99 2.79
CA ALA A 137 1.54 -16.82 2.16
C ALA A 137 1.74 -16.78 0.62
N ALA A 138 2.58 -17.66 0.08
CA ALA A 138 2.92 -17.74 -1.34
C ALA A 138 2.57 -19.10 -1.99
N GLU A 139 1.58 -19.81 -1.44
CA GLU A 139 1.11 -21.11 -1.93
C GLU A 139 -0.43 -21.16 -2.05
N GLY A 140 -0.94 -22.08 -2.87
CA GLY A 140 -2.40 -22.28 -3.00
C GLY A 140 -3.10 -21.02 -3.52
N VAL A 141 -4.19 -20.62 -2.84
CA VAL A 141 -4.90 -19.37 -3.12
C VAL A 141 -4.91 -18.51 -1.86
N ARG A 142 -4.33 -17.31 -1.96
CA ARG A 142 -4.18 -16.37 -0.83
C ARG A 142 -4.71 -15.01 -1.21
N THR A 143 -5.29 -14.29 -0.26
CA THR A 143 -5.64 -12.89 -0.47
C THR A 143 -4.86 -12.00 0.48
N VAL A 144 -4.03 -11.12 -0.07
CA VAL A 144 -3.38 -10.04 0.69
C VAL A 144 -4.31 -8.83 0.71
N HIS A 145 -4.57 -8.31 1.91
CA HIS A 145 -5.36 -7.12 2.16
C HIS A 145 -4.47 -6.00 2.65
N PHE A 146 -4.74 -4.79 2.17
CA PHE A 146 -4.10 -3.58 2.65
C PHE A 146 -4.96 -2.37 2.29
N SER A 147 -4.87 -1.32 3.09
CA SER A 147 -5.47 -0.03 2.81
C SER A 147 -4.39 1.03 2.83
N VAL A 148 -4.48 2.01 1.94
CA VAL A 148 -3.56 3.15 1.89
C VAL A 148 -4.30 4.47 2.02
N ARG A 149 -3.62 5.45 2.61
CA ARG A 149 -4.07 6.83 2.73
C ARG A 149 -2.87 7.76 2.61
N MET A 150 -3.00 8.80 1.78
CA MET A 150 -1.97 9.83 1.65
C MET A 150 -1.81 10.62 2.95
N ASP A 151 -0.56 10.90 3.36
CA ASP A 151 -0.31 11.94 4.35
C ASP A 151 -0.19 13.30 3.66
N LEU A 152 -1.13 14.21 3.92
CA LEU A 152 -1.13 15.56 3.35
C LEU A 152 -0.02 16.45 3.94
N GLU A 153 0.54 16.09 5.10
CA GLU A 153 1.69 16.79 5.70
C GLU A 153 3.04 16.22 5.24
N ARG A 154 3.04 15.03 4.63
CA ARG A 154 4.22 14.35 4.07
C ARG A 154 3.90 13.79 2.68
N PRO A 155 3.46 14.63 1.74
CA PRO A 155 3.00 14.14 0.44
C PRO A 155 4.14 13.46 -0.32
N LEU A 156 3.82 12.36 -1.00
CA LEU A 156 4.75 11.74 -1.93
C LEU A 156 5.02 12.68 -3.11
N ASN A 157 6.27 12.79 -3.55
CA ASN A 157 6.60 13.49 -4.79
C ASN A 157 6.34 12.60 -6.02
N LEU A 158 5.11 12.64 -6.53
CA LEU A 158 4.65 11.77 -7.63
C LEU A 158 5.37 11.98 -8.97
N THR A 159 6.37 12.87 -9.09
CA THR A 159 7.27 12.86 -10.26
C THR A 159 8.26 11.69 -10.22
N HIS A 160 8.42 11.03 -9.07
CA HIS A 160 9.20 9.81 -8.89
C HIS A 160 8.31 8.57 -8.96
N GLU A 161 8.92 7.41 -9.18
CA GLU A 161 8.27 6.10 -9.06
C GLU A 161 8.38 5.59 -7.62
N TYR A 162 7.30 4.99 -7.11
CA TYR A 162 7.27 4.36 -5.79
C TYR A 162 6.79 2.92 -5.90
N LEU A 163 7.42 2.00 -5.16
CA LEU A 163 6.83 0.70 -4.81
C LEU A 163 6.25 0.83 -3.40
N ASN A 164 5.00 0.39 -3.22
CA ASN A 164 4.24 0.58 -2.00
C ASN A 164 3.84 -0.74 -1.32
N VAL A 165 3.51 -1.76 -2.12
CA VAL A 165 3.30 -3.15 -1.70
C VAL A 165 3.84 -4.04 -2.81
N TRP A 166 4.69 -5.00 -2.50
CA TRP A 166 5.25 -5.92 -3.50
C TRP A 166 5.53 -7.28 -2.88
N HIS A 167 5.63 -8.28 -3.75
CA HIS A 167 6.07 -9.63 -3.39
C HIS A 167 7.35 -9.93 -4.15
N GLU A 168 8.49 -9.83 -3.46
CA GLU A 168 9.83 -10.06 -4.01
C GLU A 168 10.06 -11.57 -4.15
N THR A 169 10.61 -12.03 -5.27
CA THR A 169 10.93 -13.45 -5.49
C THR A 169 12.01 -13.92 -4.53
N ALA A 170 12.06 -15.23 -4.27
CA ALA A 170 13.06 -15.82 -3.40
C ALA A 170 14.52 -15.56 -3.85
N ALA A 171 14.70 -15.35 -5.16
CA ALA A 171 15.99 -15.05 -5.78
C ALA A 171 16.38 -13.56 -5.72
N TYR A 172 15.50 -12.69 -5.21
CA TYR A 172 15.69 -11.23 -5.12
C TYR A 172 16.01 -10.55 -6.47
N ASP A 173 15.53 -11.14 -7.56
CA ASP A 173 15.80 -10.69 -8.94
C ASP A 173 14.56 -10.12 -9.65
N ALA A 174 13.38 -10.32 -9.05
CA ALA A 174 12.11 -9.88 -9.59
C ALA A 174 11.06 -9.71 -8.48
N ASN A 175 9.94 -9.10 -8.84
CA ASN A 175 8.72 -9.12 -8.02
C ASN A 175 7.63 -9.85 -8.80
N GLN A 176 6.80 -10.64 -8.12
CA GLN A 176 5.66 -11.30 -8.75
C GLN A 176 4.57 -10.29 -9.16
N PHE A 177 4.34 -9.29 -8.30
CA PHE A 177 3.54 -8.11 -8.60
C PHE A 177 4.13 -6.89 -7.88
N ASN A 178 3.78 -5.70 -8.38
CA ASN A 178 4.12 -4.42 -7.79
C ASN A 178 2.87 -3.55 -7.68
N PHE A 179 2.53 -3.10 -6.48
CA PHE A 179 1.60 -2.00 -6.25
C PHE A 179 2.39 -0.71 -6.10
N GLN A 180 2.15 0.24 -7.00
CA GLN A 180 3.01 1.39 -7.24
C GLN A 180 2.23 2.69 -7.38
N THR A 181 2.92 3.81 -7.21
CA THR A 181 2.39 5.13 -7.53
C THR A 181 3.46 6.04 -8.13
N GLY A 182 3.05 7.21 -8.61
CA GLY A 182 3.92 8.18 -9.25
C GLY A 182 4.25 7.87 -10.72
N THR A 183 5.27 8.53 -11.25
CA THR A 183 5.72 8.38 -12.64
C THR A 183 6.56 7.12 -12.80
N ILE A 184 6.01 6.08 -13.41
CA ILE A 184 6.71 4.81 -13.64
C ILE A 184 7.81 5.00 -14.69
N ILE A 185 9.05 4.63 -14.36
CA ILE A 185 10.20 4.73 -15.25
C ILE A 185 9.94 3.88 -16.51
N GLY A 186 10.15 4.48 -17.67
CA GLY A 186 9.87 3.84 -18.97
C GLY A 186 8.39 3.76 -19.35
N GLN A 187 7.46 4.26 -18.51
CA GLN A 187 6.01 4.24 -18.76
C GLN A 187 5.37 5.60 -18.42
N SER A 188 5.92 6.68 -18.97
CA SER A 188 5.49 8.06 -18.68
C SER A 188 4.04 8.38 -19.08
N ASP A 189 3.44 7.57 -19.95
CA ASP A 189 2.04 7.74 -20.39
C ASP A 189 1.04 7.31 -19.31
N LEU A 190 1.48 6.54 -18.31
CA LEU A 190 0.63 6.17 -17.18
C LEU A 190 0.43 7.38 -16.24
N PRO A 191 -0.81 7.61 -15.74
CA PRO A 191 -1.09 8.75 -14.89
C PRO A 191 -0.31 8.68 -13.58
N LYS A 192 0.51 9.69 -13.29
CA LYS A 192 1.35 9.73 -12.08
C LYS A 192 0.55 9.77 -10.78
N ASP A 193 -0.65 10.35 -10.81
CA ASP A 193 -1.61 10.52 -9.71
C ASP A 193 -2.57 9.33 -9.57
N ALA A 194 -2.09 8.14 -9.88
CA ALA A 194 -2.82 6.89 -9.75
C ALA A 194 -1.99 5.82 -9.02
N PHE A 195 -2.66 5.04 -8.17
CA PHE A 195 -2.16 3.75 -7.74
C PHE A 195 -2.29 2.76 -8.91
N LYS A 196 -1.25 1.94 -9.09
CA LYS A 196 -1.10 1.02 -10.23
C LYS A 196 -0.69 -0.34 -9.72
N LEU A 197 -1.31 -1.39 -10.25
CA LEU A 197 -0.87 -2.76 -10.05
C LEU A 197 -0.21 -3.24 -11.33
N LEU A 198 1.08 -3.58 -11.24
CA LEU A 198 1.88 -4.10 -12.34
C LEU A 198 2.26 -5.56 -12.07
N ASP A 199 2.41 -6.36 -13.13
CA ASP A 199 2.98 -7.71 -13.02
C ASP A 199 4.52 -7.68 -12.98
N ARG A 200 5.13 -8.87 -12.92
CA ARG A 200 6.58 -9.09 -13.00
C ARG A 200 7.28 -8.37 -14.16
N ASN A 201 6.60 -8.23 -15.30
CA ASN A 201 7.15 -7.59 -16.49
C ASN A 201 6.84 -6.10 -16.56
N ASN A 202 6.38 -5.51 -15.44
CA ASN A 202 5.88 -4.14 -15.31
C ASN A 202 4.67 -3.84 -16.22
N LYS A 203 3.93 -4.85 -16.68
CA LYS A 203 2.70 -4.64 -17.44
C LYS A 203 1.59 -4.17 -16.49
N LEU A 204 0.91 -3.09 -16.85
CA LEU A 204 -0.24 -2.61 -16.10
C LEU A 204 -1.39 -3.64 -16.11
N LEU A 205 -1.82 -4.05 -14.93
CA LEU A 205 -2.97 -4.93 -14.71
C LEU A 205 -4.22 -4.12 -14.39
N TRP A 206 -4.08 -3.09 -13.55
CA TRP A 206 -5.16 -2.25 -13.08
C TRP A 206 -4.64 -0.95 -12.47
N SER A 207 -5.46 0.09 -12.44
CA SER A 207 -5.15 1.33 -11.73
C SER A 207 -6.39 2.04 -11.22
N THR A 208 -6.19 2.93 -10.26
CA THR A 208 -7.21 3.85 -9.75
C THR A 208 -6.57 5.18 -9.39
N PRO A 209 -7.27 6.33 -9.59
CA PRO A 209 -6.78 7.62 -9.10
C PRO A 209 -6.52 7.59 -7.58
N ILE A 210 -5.51 8.34 -7.14
CA ILE A 210 -5.21 8.53 -5.72
C ILE A 210 -6.28 9.44 -5.10
N ALA A 211 -6.78 9.07 -3.92
CA ALA A 211 -7.61 9.93 -3.10
C ALA A 211 -6.76 11.05 -2.43
N MET A 212 -6.64 12.18 -3.13
CA MET A 212 -5.83 13.34 -2.70
C MET A 212 -6.43 14.14 -1.53
N ASP A 213 -7.66 13.83 -1.13
CA ASP A 213 -8.32 14.41 0.05
C ASP A 213 -7.92 13.71 1.36
N GLY A 214 -7.03 12.71 1.29
CA GLY A 214 -6.65 11.89 2.43
C GLY A 214 -7.72 10.87 2.81
N SER A 215 -8.64 10.51 1.92
CA SER A 215 -9.54 9.38 2.13
C SER A 215 -8.79 8.04 2.02
N TRP A 216 -9.25 7.03 2.77
CA TRP A 216 -8.74 5.66 2.64
C TRP A 216 -9.12 5.04 1.30
N GLN A 217 -8.22 4.24 0.75
CA GLN A 217 -8.45 3.35 -0.37
C GLN A 217 -8.09 1.93 0.07
N ASN A 218 -9.02 0.99 -0.03
CA ASN A 218 -8.84 -0.38 0.44
C ASN A 218 -8.64 -1.30 -0.77
N PHE A 219 -7.73 -2.25 -0.64
CA PHE A 219 -7.33 -3.17 -1.68
C PHE A 219 -7.28 -4.59 -1.14
N ALA A 220 -7.63 -5.54 -1.99
CA ALA A 220 -7.27 -6.93 -1.77
C ALA A 220 -6.84 -7.56 -3.10
N LEU A 221 -5.82 -8.42 -3.05
CA LEU A 221 -5.31 -9.14 -4.21
C LEU A 221 -5.40 -10.63 -3.91
N THR A 222 -6.34 -11.32 -4.55
CA THR A 222 -6.42 -12.78 -4.48
C THR A 222 -5.46 -13.35 -5.51
N LEU A 223 -4.44 -14.05 -5.04
CA LEU A 223 -3.35 -14.65 -5.80
C LEU A 223 -3.57 -16.16 -5.80
N ASP A 224 -3.72 -16.72 -6.99
CA ASP A 224 -3.82 -18.16 -7.20
C ASP A 224 -2.48 -18.64 -7.75
N PHE A 225 -1.63 -19.13 -6.84
CA PHE A 225 -0.30 -19.66 -7.15
C PHE A 225 -0.35 -20.99 -7.90
N LEU A 226 -1.48 -21.70 -7.85
CA LEU A 226 -1.67 -22.96 -8.59
C LEU A 226 -1.93 -22.68 -10.08
N ASN A 227 -2.74 -21.66 -10.37
CA ASN A 227 -3.16 -21.33 -11.73
C ASN A 227 -2.46 -20.10 -12.32
N ASN A 228 -1.57 -19.45 -11.57
CA ASN A 228 -0.87 -18.24 -12.01
C ASN A 228 -1.85 -17.12 -12.41
N THR A 229 -2.75 -16.78 -11.48
CA THR A 229 -3.74 -15.72 -11.70
C THR A 229 -3.90 -14.78 -10.52
N ILE A 230 -4.42 -13.58 -10.80
CA ILE A 230 -4.76 -12.56 -9.83
C ILE A 230 -6.19 -12.07 -10.02
N GLN A 231 -6.90 -11.89 -8.91
CA GLN A 231 -8.14 -11.13 -8.84
C GLN A 231 -7.96 -9.90 -7.95
N ILE A 232 -8.39 -8.76 -8.46
CA ILE A 232 -8.24 -7.46 -7.81
C ILE A 232 -9.56 -7.06 -7.16
N TRP A 233 -9.48 -6.54 -5.95
CA TRP A 233 -10.59 -5.99 -5.19
C TRP A 233 -10.25 -4.57 -4.74
N PHE A 234 -11.22 -3.67 -4.81
CA PHE A 234 -11.02 -2.27 -4.45
C PHE A 234 -12.28 -1.65 -3.85
N SER A 235 -12.09 -0.74 -2.91
CA SER A 235 -13.13 0.21 -2.50
C SER A 235 -12.55 1.53 -2.00
N ALA A 236 -13.34 2.59 -2.14
CA ALA A 236 -13.03 3.90 -1.56
C ALA A 236 -13.67 4.05 -0.17
N GLY A 237 -12.95 4.70 0.75
CA GLY A 237 -13.42 5.05 2.09
C GLY A 237 -13.82 3.82 2.91
N GLY A 238 -15.03 3.86 3.48
CA GLY A 238 -15.57 2.74 4.27
C GLY A 238 -16.41 1.74 3.47
N ASN A 239 -16.42 1.80 2.14
CA ASN A 239 -17.27 0.92 1.32
C ASN A 239 -16.75 -0.53 1.30
N PRO A 240 -17.64 -1.54 1.13
CA PRO A 240 -17.22 -2.92 0.88
C PRO A 240 -16.33 -3.05 -0.35
N LEU A 241 -15.34 -3.94 -0.28
CA LEU A 241 -14.50 -4.28 -1.42
C LEU A 241 -15.37 -4.78 -2.58
N ALA A 242 -15.08 -4.30 -3.79
CA ALA A 242 -15.76 -4.77 -4.99
C ALA A 242 -14.74 -5.40 -5.92
N LYS A 243 -15.13 -6.52 -6.54
CA LYS A 243 -14.35 -7.20 -7.58
C LYS A 243 -14.09 -6.23 -8.74
N GLN A 244 -12.84 -6.04 -9.09
CA GLN A 244 -12.42 -5.21 -10.21
C GLN A 244 -12.13 -6.09 -11.42
N GLY A 245 -12.99 -6.03 -12.43
CA GLY A 245 -12.84 -6.81 -13.66
C GLY A 245 -12.86 -8.33 -13.44
N GLY A 246 -12.29 -9.05 -14.41
CA GLY A 246 -12.11 -10.50 -14.36
C GLY A 246 -10.79 -10.91 -13.74
N VAL A 247 -10.61 -12.23 -13.60
CA VAL A 247 -9.34 -12.85 -13.20
C VAL A 247 -8.31 -12.66 -14.32
N ILE A 248 -7.07 -12.33 -13.96
CA ILE A 248 -5.99 -12.01 -14.92
C ILE A 248 -4.85 -13.02 -14.74
N SER A 249 -4.33 -13.58 -15.83
CA SER A 249 -3.13 -14.44 -15.80
C SER A 249 -1.86 -13.61 -15.60
N ILE A 250 -1.03 -14.02 -14.65
CA ILE A 250 0.26 -13.39 -14.29
C ILE A 250 1.26 -14.46 -13.81
N ASP A 251 2.56 -14.16 -13.81
CA ASP A 251 3.59 -15.10 -13.34
C ASP A 251 3.88 -14.94 -11.83
N LEU A 252 3.33 -15.86 -11.03
CA LEU A 252 3.50 -15.95 -9.57
C LEU A 252 4.55 -16.98 -9.13
N THR A 253 5.43 -17.42 -10.03
CA THR A 253 6.44 -18.43 -9.69
C THR A 253 7.62 -17.86 -8.89
N GLY A 254 8.44 -18.74 -8.29
CA GLY A 254 9.71 -18.34 -7.66
C GLY A 254 9.62 -17.91 -6.20
N GLU A 255 8.52 -18.26 -5.51
CA GLU A 255 8.32 -18.05 -4.06
C GLU A 255 8.64 -16.61 -3.63
N GLY A 256 9.06 -16.39 -2.39
CA GLY A 256 9.54 -15.11 -1.90
C GLY A 256 8.71 -14.51 -0.77
N GLN A 257 8.72 -13.18 -0.65
CA GLN A 257 8.22 -12.49 0.54
C GLN A 257 7.48 -11.18 0.22
N TYR A 258 6.42 -10.92 0.98
CA TYR A 258 5.68 -9.66 0.99
C TYR A 258 6.45 -8.56 1.72
N GLN A 259 6.41 -7.38 1.12
CA GLN A 259 6.87 -6.15 1.73
C GLN A 259 5.81 -5.06 1.56
N ILE A 260 5.55 -4.33 2.64
CA ILE A 260 4.72 -3.13 2.66
C ILE A 260 5.54 -1.96 3.19
N GLY A 261 5.57 -0.87 2.45
CA GLY A 261 6.32 0.33 2.82
C GLY A 261 6.64 1.14 1.59
N ILE A 262 7.72 1.90 1.59
CA ILE A 262 8.02 2.82 0.49
C ILE A 262 9.41 2.55 -0.05
N LEU A 263 9.50 2.27 -1.36
CA LEU A 263 10.74 2.37 -2.13
C LEU A 263 10.55 3.46 -3.18
N LYS A 264 11.19 4.61 -2.98
CA LYS A 264 11.25 5.71 -3.94
C LYS A 264 12.44 5.54 -4.87
N LYS A 265 12.19 5.48 -6.17
CA LYS A 265 13.23 5.45 -7.21
C LYS A 265 13.73 6.87 -7.55
N PRO A 266 14.97 7.01 -8.01
CA PRO A 266 15.51 8.30 -8.45
C PRO A 266 14.95 8.67 -9.83
N THR A 267 15.22 9.88 -10.30
CA THR A 267 14.96 10.30 -11.69
C THR A 267 16.25 10.69 -12.40
N GLY A 268 16.23 10.76 -13.74
CA GLY A 268 17.36 11.26 -14.52
C GLY A 268 18.58 10.34 -14.56
N THR A 269 18.39 9.03 -14.43
CA THR A 269 19.45 8.02 -14.57
C THR A 269 18.91 6.72 -15.13
N ASP A 270 19.80 5.94 -15.76
CA ASP A 270 19.55 4.54 -16.14
C ASP A 270 20.06 3.56 -15.05
N ASP A 271 20.99 3.99 -14.18
CA ASP A 271 21.42 3.23 -13.01
C ASP A 271 20.62 3.65 -11.78
N VAL A 272 19.36 3.17 -11.76
CA VAL A 272 18.36 3.51 -10.75
C VAL A 272 18.75 3.07 -9.33
N VAL A 273 19.59 2.05 -9.21
CA VAL A 273 20.00 1.50 -7.91
C VAL A 273 21.04 2.40 -7.24
N ASN A 274 21.98 2.92 -8.01
CA ASN A 274 23.16 3.58 -7.44
C ASN A 274 23.21 5.11 -7.64
N SER A 275 22.38 5.69 -8.51
CA SER A 275 22.55 7.10 -8.91
C SER A 275 21.22 7.81 -9.20
N GLY A 276 21.29 9.02 -9.72
CA GLY A 276 20.13 9.82 -10.12
C GLY A 276 19.68 10.83 -9.07
N TYR A 277 18.70 11.64 -9.46
CA TYR A 277 18.19 12.73 -8.64
C TYR A 277 17.24 12.23 -7.56
N GLN A 278 17.48 12.70 -6.33
CA GLN A 278 16.57 12.66 -5.19
C GLN A 278 16.43 14.09 -4.65
N SER A 279 15.22 14.49 -4.32
CA SER A 279 14.99 15.76 -3.61
C SER A 279 15.69 15.74 -2.25
N SER A 280 16.34 16.85 -1.86
CA SER A 280 16.93 17.01 -0.54
C SER A 280 15.87 17.31 0.52
N HIS A 281 16.20 17.07 1.80
CA HIS A 281 15.30 17.27 2.94
C HIS A 281 14.01 16.47 2.82
N LEU A 282 14.15 15.22 2.39
CA LEU A 282 13.02 14.35 2.12
C LEU A 282 12.23 14.11 3.41
N ASN A 283 10.91 14.30 3.31
CA ASN A 283 9.95 14.06 4.38
C ASN A 283 8.64 13.62 3.72
N GLU A 284 8.61 12.35 3.33
CA GLU A 284 7.52 11.75 2.58
C GLU A 284 6.95 10.58 3.38
N GLY A 285 5.64 10.36 3.31
CA GLY A 285 4.97 9.33 4.09
C GLY A 285 3.76 8.74 3.38
N LEU A 286 3.49 7.48 3.69
CA LEU A 286 2.27 6.81 3.28
C LEU A 286 1.71 6.03 4.47
N MET A 287 0.41 6.24 4.73
CA MET A 287 -0.29 5.53 5.80
C MET A 287 -0.86 4.22 5.28
N TYR A 288 -0.72 3.18 6.09
CA TYR A 288 -1.23 1.85 5.84
C TYR A 288 -2.16 1.41 6.98
N GLY A 289 -3.15 0.59 6.63
CA GLY A 289 -4.07 -0.05 7.56
C GLY A 289 -4.62 -1.35 6.98
N GLY A 290 -5.31 -2.15 7.78
CA GLY A 290 -5.98 -3.36 7.31
C GLY A 290 -5.02 -4.35 6.63
N ILE A 291 -3.80 -4.47 7.14
CA ILE A 291 -2.75 -5.35 6.59
C ILE A 291 -2.95 -6.77 7.11
N PHE A 292 -3.30 -7.71 6.25
CA PHE A 292 -3.36 -9.12 6.60
C PHE A 292 -3.34 -10.00 5.34
N ILE A 293 -3.07 -11.29 5.53
CA ILE A 293 -3.21 -12.31 4.48
C ILE A 293 -4.15 -13.39 4.99
N GLU A 294 -5.11 -13.78 4.16
CA GLU A 294 -6.06 -14.83 4.46
C GLU A 294 -5.98 -16.00 3.48
N ASP A 295 -6.40 -17.18 3.94
CA ASP A 295 -6.57 -18.35 3.09
C ASP A 295 -7.87 -18.23 2.27
N SER A 296 -7.70 -18.22 0.95
CA SER A 296 -8.78 -18.06 -0.03
C SER A 296 -9.03 -19.31 -0.87
N ALA A 297 -8.44 -20.47 -0.51
CA ALA A 297 -8.59 -21.72 -1.26
C ALA A 297 -10.06 -22.19 -1.42
N GLY A 298 -10.96 -21.77 -0.52
CA GLY A 298 -12.40 -22.03 -0.60
C GLY A 298 -13.23 -20.96 -1.31
N GLY A 299 -12.58 -20.00 -2.00
CA GLY A 299 -13.26 -18.81 -2.54
C GLY A 299 -13.65 -17.78 -1.46
N CYS A 300 -13.10 -17.93 -0.25
CA CYS A 300 -13.31 -16.99 0.85
C CYS A 300 -12.50 -15.72 0.62
N VAL A 301 -13.17 -14.57 0.66
CA VAL A 301 -12.53 -13.25 0.67
C VAL A 301 -13.28 -12.35 1.64
N SER A 302 -12.58 -11.68 2.56
CA SER A 302 -13.16 -10.68 3.45
C SER A 302 -13.49 -9.38 2.69
N ILE A 303 -14.74 -8.90 2.72
CA ILE A 303 -15.23 -7.80 1.85
C ILE A 303 -15.59 -6.53 2.62
#